data_AF-A0A7Y1MWK1-F1
#
_entry.id   AF-A0A7Y1MWK1-F1
#
_cell.length_a   1.000
_cell.length_b   1.000
_cell.length_c   1.000
_cell.angle_alpha   90.00
_cell.angle_beta   90.00
_cell.angle_gamma   90.00
#
_symmetry.space_group_name_H-M   'P 1'
#
loop_
_entity.id
_entity.type
_entity.pdbx_description
1 polymer ?
#
loop_
_entity_poly.entity_id
_entity_poly.type
_entity_poly.pdbx_seq_one_letter_code
_entity_poly.pdbx_strand_id
1 'polypeptide(L)'
;MNNQYYPIVRAKGGELEALTFFKKLDKTSLSRCTPIFEITKLEGRSLEVAKKNSSTPYEEYLDARAHKIAEIFRGKRVFLDVSQWPTGFTTEGGEQILSYVCQSLKDLGVIVCPLIGYDRWESAEYRETIRSIVLAETAVFCIRLDSLAIEDLGDLDHLDEIVEGRLQDLSATRLLN
;
A
#
# COMPACT_ATOMS: atom_id res chain seq x y z
N MET A 1 4.34 26.49 10.66
CA MET A 1 5.12 25.29 10.27
C MET A 1 4.14 24.27 9.71
N ASN A 2 4.42 23.70 8.54
CA ASN A 2 3.57 22.70 7.89
C ASN A 2 3.84 21.34 8.57
N ASN A 3 3.18 21.08 9.70
CA ASN A 3 3.43 19.90 10.54
C ASN A 3 2.63 18.70 10.02
N GLN A 4 2.86 18.31 8.77
CA GLN A 4 2.31 17.08 8.22
C GLN A 4 3.06 15.88 8.81
N TYR A 5 2.32 14.90 9.31
CA TYR A 5 2.84 13.71 9.96
C TYR A 5 2.53 12.47 9.12
N TYR A 6 3.55 11.63 8.92
CA TYR A 6 3.47 10.40 8.11
C TYR A 6 3.84 9.18 8.96
N PRO A 7 2.96 8.72 9.88
CA PRO A 7 3.26 7.55 10.69
C PRO A 7 3.29 6.29 9.84
N ILE A 8 4.26 5.42 10.11
CA ILE A 8 4.24 4.04 9.61
C ILE A 8 3.44 3.21 10.59
N VAL A 9 2.35 2.61 10.12
CA VAL A 9 1.39 1.86 10.92
C VAL A 9 1.28 0.45 10.36
N ARG A 10 1.69 -0.54 11.15
CA ARG A 10 1.39 -1.95 10.82
C ARG A 10 -0.11 -2.13 11.02
N ALA A 11 -0.87 -2.39 9.95
CA ALA A 11 -2.34 -2.44 9.97
C ALA A 11 -2.93 -3.66 10.73
N LYS A 12 -2.40 -3.90 11.94
CA LYS A 12 -2.84 -4.90 12.91
C LYS A 12 -3.99 -4.33 13.74
N GLY A 13 -4.72 -5.23 14.40
CA GLY A 13 -5.91 -4.87 15.18
C GLY A 13 -5.67 -3.74 16.18
N GLY A 14 -4.64 -3.85 17.03
CA GLY A 14 -4.35 -2.86 18.06
C GLY A 14 -3.97 -1.48 17.52
N GLU A 15 -3.22 -1.41 16.41
CA GLU A 15 -2.83 -0.14 15.78
C GLU A 15 -4.04 0.58 15.16
N LEU A 16 -4.92 -0.16 14.49
CA LEU A 16 -6.16 0.38 13.91
C LEU A 16 -7.14 0.83 14.99
N GLU A 17 -7.20 0.09 16.11
CA GLU A 17 -7.97 0.47 17.29
C GLU A 17 -7.44 1.75 17.93
N ALA A 18 -6.11 1.87 18.08
CA ALA A 18 -5.48 3.09 18.58
C ALA A 18 -5.80 4.31 17.70
N LEU A 19 -5.77 4.16 16.37
CA LEU A 19 -6.17 5.23 15.45
C LEU A 19 -7.66 5.58 15.54
N THR A 20 -8.51 4.60 15.82
CA THR A 20 -9.94 4.82 16.05
C THR A 20 -10.17 5.67 17.31
N PHE A 21 -9.44 5.39 18.39
CA PHE A 21 -9.46 6.23 19.59
C PHE A 21 -8.88 7.61 19.33
N PHE A 22 -7.74 7.69 18.64
CA PHE A 22 -7.10 8.96 18.29
C PHE A 22 -8.01 9.87 17.47
N LYS A 23 -8.78 9.32 16.52
CA LYS A 23 -9.81 10.06 15.76
C LYS A 23 -10.86 10.72 16.65
N LYS A 24 -11.20 10.11 17.78
CA LYS A 24 -12.17 10.65 18.74
C LYS A 24 -11.55 11.76 19.61
N LEU A 25 -10.29 11.60 19.98
CA LEU A 25 -9.60 12.47 20.94
C LEU A 25 -9.01 13.74 20.30
N ASP A 26 -8.37 13.64 19.14
CA ASP A 26 -7.68 14.76 18.50
C ASP A 26 -7.83 14.76 16.97
N LYS A 27 -8.98 15.32 16.53
CA LYS A 27 -9.30 15.49 15.11
C LYS A 27 -8.31 16.41 14.39
N THR A 28 -7.76 17.39 15.09
CA THR A 28 -6.86 18.39 14.53
C THR A 28 -5.54 17.76 14.13
N SER A 29 -4.93 16.97 15.00
CA SER A 29 -3.70 16.24 14.66
C SER A 29 -3.95 15.15 13.62
N LEU A 30 -5.08 14.43 13.71
CA LEU A 30 -5.45 13.46 12.67
C LEU A 30 -5.68 14.11 11.29
N SER A 31 -6.12 15.37 11.22
CA SER A 31 -6.27 16.09 9.94
C SER A 31 -4.94 16.31 9.21
N ARG A 32 -3.83 16.35 9.95
CA ARG A 32 -2.47 16.48 9.43
C ARG A 32 -1.72 15.15 9.39
N CYS A 33 -2.45 14.03 9.49
CA CYS A 33 -1.88 12.69 9.47
C CYS A 33 -2.15 12.03 8.12
N THR A 34 -1.09 11.61 7.44
CA THR A 34 -1.15 10.79 6.22
C THR A 34 -0.35 9.50 6.48
N PRO A 35 -1.00 8.46 7.04
CA PRO A 35 -0.30 7.25 7.45
C PRO A 35 0.21 6.44 6.25
N ILE A 36 1.29 5.70 6.47
CA ILE A 36 1.75 4.59 5.66
C ILE A 36 1.27 3.32 6.34
N PHE A 37 0.29 2.64 5.75
CA PHE A 37 -0.23 1.38 6.27
C PHE A 37 0.56 0.20 5.69
N GLU A 38 1.33 -0.47 6.54
CA GLU A 38 1.92 -1.77 6.22
C GLU A 38 0.86 -2.86 6.43
N ILE A 39 0.34 -3.42 5.33
CA ILE A 39 -0.58 -4.55 5.37
C ILE A 39 0.23 -5.82 5.59
N THR A 40 0.25 -6.28 6.83
CA THR A 40 1.01 -7.47 7.20
C THR A 40 0.42 -8.72 6.56
N LYS A 41 1.27 -9.68 6.21
CA LYS A 41 0.84 -10.97 5.67
C LYS A 41 -0.01 -11.74 6.67
N LEU A 42 -1.07 -12.39 6.19
CA LEU A 42 -1.83 -13.35 6.98
C LEU A 42 -1.10 -14.70 6.99
N GLU A 43 -0.56 -15.09 8.14
CA GLU A 43 0.26 -16.30 8.28
C GLU A 43 0.16 -16.94 9.68
N GLY A 44 0.78 -18.12 9.82
CA GLY A 44 0.82 -18.88 11.08
C GLY A 44 -0.56 -19.21 11.63
N ARG A 45 -0.70 -19.15 12.95
CA ARG A 45 -1.95 -19.46 13.67
C ARG A 45 -3.15 -18.62 13.20
N SER A 46 -2.93 -17.36 12.83
CA SER A 46 -4.00 -16.49 12.33
C SER A 46 -4.57 -17.00 11.02
N LEU A 47 -3.72 -17.48 10.11
CA LEU A 47 -4.14 -18.10 8.86
C LEU A 47 -4.86 -19.43 9.10
N GLU A 48 -4.36 -20.27 10.02
CA GLU A 48 -5.01 -21.53 10.37
C GLU A 48 -6.43 -21.33 10.90
N VAL A 49 -6.65 -20.30 11.73
CA VAL A 49 -7.98 -19.96 12.23
C VAL A 49 -8.85 -19.41 11.12
N ALA A 50 -8.35 -18.50 10.28
CA ALA A 50 -9.10 -17.94 9.16
C ALA A 50 -9.58 -19.02 8.19
N LYS A 51 -8.70 -19.96 7.82
CA LYS A 51 -9.02 -21.11 6.93
C LYS A 51 -10.09 -22.04 7.49
N LYS A 52 -10.27 -22.10 8.81
CA LYS A 52 -11.34 -22.91 9.42
C LYS A 52 -12.71 -22.23 9.33
N ASN A 53 -12.72 -20.91 9.22
CA ASN A 53 -13.92 -20.10 9.32
C ASN A 53 -14.39 -19.55 7.95
N SER A 54 -13.52 -19.58 6.94
CA SER A 54 -13.80 -19.01 5.62
C SER A 54 -13.13 -19.78 4.49
N SER A 55 -13.78 -19.80 3.33
CA SER A 55 -13.22 -20.25 2.06
C SER A 55 -12.38 -19.20 1.35
N THR A 56 -12.42 -17.93 1.80
CA THR A 56 -11.68 -16.78 1.24
C THR A 56 -10.91 -16.02 2.33
N PRO A 57 -10.07 -16.71 3.13
CA PRO A 57 -9.43 -16.11 4.29
C PRO A 57 -8.53 -14.90 4.01
N TYR A 58 -7.89 -14.79 2.84
CA TYR A 58 -7.10 -13.61 2.49
C TYR A 58 -7.99 -12.43 2.13
N GLU A 59 -8.98 -12.60 1.27
CA GLU A 59 -9.93 -11.53 0.90
C GLU A 59 -10.64 -10.96 2.14
N GLU A 60 -11.24 -11.83 2.97
CA GLU A 60 -11.87 -11.39 4.22
C GLU A 60 -10.89 -10.68 5.16
N TYR A 61 -9.65 -11.15 5.23
CA TYR A 61 -8.61 -10.50 6.01
C TYR A 61 -8.34 -9.10 5.49
N LEU A 62 -8.08 -8.95 4.19
CA LEU A 62 -7.74 -7.69 3.54
C LEU A 62 -8.91 -6.70 3.61
N ASP A 63 -10.14 -7.14 3.35
CA ASP A 63 -11.35 -6.32 3.43
C ASP A 63 -11.58 -5.82 4.85
N ALA A 64 -11.40 -6.65 5.87
CA ALA A 64 -11.53 -6.21 7.25
C ALA A 64 -10.52 -5.10 7.61
N ARG A 65 -9.34 -5.05 6.97
CA ARG A 65 -8.36 -3.96 7.19
C ARG A 65 -8.75 -2.74 6.37
N ALA A 66 -9.16 -2.92 5.12
CA ALA A 66 -9.65 -1.85 4.26
C ALA A 66 -10.82 -1.10 4.92
N HIS A 67 -11.81 -1.83 5.46
CA HIS A 67 -12.94 -1.26 6.20
C HIS A 67 -12.49 -0.43 7.41
N LYS A 68 -11.62 -0.98 8.27
CA LYS A 68 -11.11 -0.27 9.45
C LYS A 68 -10.29 0.98 9.08
N ILE A 69 -9.50 0.91 8.02
CA ILE A 69 -8.77 2.08 7.51
C ILE A 69 -9.75 3.13 7.02
N ALA A 70 -10.75 2.74 6.21
CA ALA A 70 -11.73 3.65 5.63
C ALA A 70 -12.64 4.28 6.69
N GLU A 71 -12.98 3.57 7.77
CA GLU A 71 -13.69 4.14 8.93
C GLU A 71 -12.99 5.40 9.46
N ILE A 72 -11.67 5.47 9.35
CA ILE A 72 -10.85 6.55 9.90
C ILE A 72 -10.46 7.58 8.82
N PHE A 73 -10.12 7.11 7.63
CA PHE A 73 -9.48 7.88 6.56
C PHE A 73 -10.30 7.99 5.26
N ARG A 74 -11.60 7.70 5.26
CA ARG A 74 -12.47 8.02 4.11
C ARG A 74 -12.32 9.48 3.69
N GLY A 75 -12.17 9.71 2.39
CA GLY A 75 -11.94 11.02 1.78
C GLY A 75 -10.53 11.58 2.00
N LYS A 76 -9.62 10.82 2.63
CA LYS A 76 -8.25 11.25 2.91
C LYS A 76 -7.25 10.39 2.16
N ARG A 77 -6.05 10.96 1.99
CA ARG A 77 -4.88 10.25 1.46
C ARG A 77 -4.29 9.31 2.50
N VAL A 78 -3.97 8.09 2.07
CA VAL A 78 -3.15 7.13 2.82
C VAL A 78 -2.11 6.53 1.87
N PHE A 79 -0.97 6.14 2.43
CA PHE A 79 0.02 5.34 1.74
C PHE A 79 -0.20 3.87 2.06
N LEU A 80 -0.07 3.01 1.06
CA LEU A 80 -0.33 1.57 1.21
C LEU A 80 0.92 0.77 0.88
N ASP A 81 1.39 -0.02 1.83
CA ASP A 81 2.56 -0.87 1.68
C ASP A 81 2.18 -2.35 1.89
N VAL A 82 2.47 -3.18 0.87
CA VAL A 82 2.24 -4.63 0.92
C VAL A 82 3.56 -5.42 0.82
N SER A 83 4.70 -4.79 1.12
CA SER A 83 6.03 -5.41 1.03
C SER A 83 6.20 -6.67 1.90
N GLN A 84 5.35 -6.91 2.89
CA GLN A 84 5.38 -8.17 3.63
C GLN A 84 4.79 -9.37 2.84
N TRP A 85 4.11 -9.11 1.73
CA TRP A 85 3.63 -10.14 0.82
C TRP A 85 4.68 -10.45 -0.25
N PRO A 86 4.88 -11.73 -0.61
CA PRO A 86 5.71 -12.11 -1.72
C PRO A 86 5.19 -11.51 -3.03
N THR A 87 6.11 -11.21 -3.95
CA THR A 87 5.74 -10.89 -5.33
C THR A 87 5.01 -12.07 -5.96
N GLY A 88 3.95 -11.80 -6.71
CA GLY A 88 3.12 -12.81 -7.38
C GLY A 88 2.14 -13.56 -6.47
N PHE A 89 2.03 -13.15 -5.21
CA PHE A 89 1.01 -13.69 -4.32
C PHE A 89 -0.36 -13.10 -4.70
N THR A 90 -1.36 -13.98 -4.85
CA THR A 90 -2.74 -13.61 -5.19
C THR A 90 -3.72 -14.01 -4.10
N THR A 91 -4.87 -13.32 -4.05
CA THR A 91 -6.03 -13.70 -3.25
C THR A 91 -6.65 -15.00 -3.79
N GLU A 92 -7.64 -15.54 -3.08
CA GLU A 92 -8.39 -16.70 -3.55
C GLU A 92 -9.09 -16.46 -4.90
N GLY A 93 -9.55 -15.22 -5.18
CA GLY A 93 -10.07 -14.79 -6.47
C GLY A 93 -9.02 -14.56 -7.56
N GLY A 94 -7.73 -14.71 -7.25
CA GLY A 94 -6.63 -14.57 -8.20
C GLY A 94 -6.13 -13.14 -8.39
N GLU A 95 -6.60 -12.17 -7.60
CA GLU A 95 -6.13 -10.79 -7.69
C GLU A 95 -4.83 -10.58 -6.91
N GLN A 96 -3.89 -9.79 -7.45
CA GLN A 96 -2.66 -9.45 -6.74
C GLN A 96 -2.96 -8.59 -5.51
N ILE A 97 -2.25 -8.84 -4.40
CA ILE A 97 -2.56 -8.23 -3.10
C ILE A 97 -2.57 -6.70 -3.14
N LEU A 98 -1.62 -6.07 -3.83
CA LEU A 98 -1.57 -4.61 -3.93
C LEU A 98 -2.81 -4.06 -4.65
N SER A 99 -3.15 -4.64 -5.81
CA SER A 99 -4.31 -4.25 -6.61
C SER A 99 -5.61 -4.42 -5.82
N TYR A 100 -5.79 -5.59 -5.18
CA TYR A 100 -6.99 -5.89 -4.39
C TYR A 100 -7.22 -4.85 -3.31
N VAL A 101 -6.20 -4.58 -2.47
CA VAL A 101 -6.36 -3.64 -1.35
C VAL A 101 -6.50 -2.21 -1.82
N CYS A 102 -5.80 -1.81 -2.89
CA CYS A 102 -5.98 -0.51 -3.52
C CYS A 102 -7.43 -0.32 -3.98
N GLN A 103 -8.01 -1.32 -4.64
CA GLN A 103 -9.37 -1.28 -5.15
C GLN A 103 -10.38 -1.27 -3.99
N SER A 104 -10.28 -2.17 -3.01
CA SER A 104 -11.16 -2.20 -1.83
C SER A 104 -11.16 -0.86 -1.08
N LEU A 105 -9.99 -0.26 -0.84
CA LEU A 105 -9.90 1.04 -0.17
C LEU A 105 -10.48 2.20 -1.00
N LYS A 106 -10.24 2.18 -2.32
CA LYS A 106 -10.77 3.16 -3.27
C LYS A 106 -12.30 3.10 -3.31
N ASP A 107 -12.88 1.91 -3.35
CA ASP A 107 -14.33 1.71 -3.31
C ASP A 107 -14.96 2.15 -1.99
N LEU A 108 -14.20 2.08 -0.89
CA LEU A 108 -14.58 2.63 0.41
C LEU A 108 -14.36 4.16 0.54
N GLY A 109 -13.89 4.81 -0.53
CA GLY A 109 -13.71 6.25 -0.66
C GLY A 109 -12.40 6.79 -0.09
N VAL A 110 -11.37 5.95 0.07
CA VAL A 110 -10.03 6.37 0.50
C VAL A 110 -9.17 6.73 -0.72
N ILE A 111 -8.36 7.79 -0.61
CA ILE A 111 -7.39 8.15 -1.66
C ILE A 111 -6.10 7.36 -1.42
N VAL A 112 -5.91 6.27 -2.15
CA VAL A 112 -4.79 5.34 -1.92
C VAL A 112 -3.58 5.73 -2.75
N CYS A 113 -2.44 5.89 -2.09
CA CYS A 113 -1.13 6.05 -2.70
C CYS A 113 -0.29 4.79 -2.49
N PRO A 114 -0.25 3.85 -3.44
CA PRO A 114 0.51 2.61 -3.29
C PRO A 114 2.02 2.84 -3.23
N LEU A 115 2.68 2.09 -2.35
CA LEU A 115 4.14 2.01 -2.29
C LEU A 115 4.64 0.90 -3.20
N ILE A 116 5.64 1.23 -4.01
CA ILE A 116 6.30 0.32 -4.93
C ILE A 116 7.74 0.06 -4.46
N GLY A 117 8.12 -1.20 -4.33
CA GLY A 117 9.43 -1.61 -3.81
C GLY A 117 10.51 -1.40 -4.86
N TYR A 118 11.58 -0.68 -4.49
CA TYR A 118 12.74 -0.50 -5.34
C TYR A 118 13.43 -1.84 -5.68
N ASP A 119 13.47 -2.75 -4.71
CA ASP A 119 14.05 -4.09 -4.77
C ASP A 119 13.31 -5.06 -5.70
N ARG A 120 12.05 -4.78 -6.01
CA ARG A 120 11.17 -5.69 -6.75
C ARG A 120 11.08 -5.36 -8.23
N TRP A 121 11.73 -4.29 -8.66
CA TRP A 121 11.53 -3.74 -9.99
C TRP A 121 11.86 -4.73 -11.09
N GLU A 122 12.84 -5.61 -10.88
CA GLU A 122 13.26 -6.60 -11.86
C GLU A 122 12.19 -7.68 -12.17
N SER A 123 11.20 -7.86 -11.30
CA SER A 123 10.09 -8.78 -11.56
C SER A 123 9.12 -8.23 -12.60
N ALA A 124 9.00 -8.92 -13.75
CA ALA A 124 8.05 -8.55 -14.79
C ALA A 124 6.59 -8.60 -14.31
N GLU A 125 6.23 -9.61 -13.51
CA GLU A 125 4.90 -9.72 -12.91
C GLU A 125 4.59 -8.54 -11.98
N TYR A 126 5.59 -8.09 -11.21
CA TYR A 126 5.44 -6.94 -10.34
C TYR A 126 5.20 -5.65 -11.13
N ARG A 127 5.96 -5.42 -12.20
CA ARG A 127 5.77 -4.26 -13.08
C ARG A 127 4.39 -4.27 -13.72
N GLU A 128 3.92 -5.42 -14.19
CA GLU A 128 2.57 -5.55 -14.76
C GLU A 128 1.48 -5.26 -13.72
N THR A 129 1.65 -5.77 -12.50
CA THR A 129 0.76 -5.47 -11.38
C THR A 129 0.66 -3.96 -11.16
N ILE A 130 1.79 -3.24 -11.08
CA ILE A 130 1.82 -1.78 -10.90
C ILE A 130 1.12 -1.07 -12.06
N ARG A 131 1.36 -1.48 -13.30
CA ARG A 131 0.74 -0.88 -14.50
C ARG A 131 -0.77 -1.03 -14.51
N SER A 132 -1.30 -2.14 -13.99
CA SER A 132 -2.74 -2.37 -13.92
C SER A 132 -3.47 -1.49 -12.90
N ILE A 133 -2.75 -0.86 -11.95
CA ILE A 133 -3.37 -0.06 -10.89
C ILE A 133 -3.82 1.31 -11.42
N VAL A 134 -5.13 1.53 -11.39
CA VAL A 134 -5.74 2.81 -11.77
C VAL A 134 -5.86 3.74 -10.56
N LEU A 135 -4.92 4.68 -10.46
CA LEU A 135 -4.91 5.72 -9.44
C LEU A 135 -6.02 6.75 -9.64
N ALA A 136 -6.53 7.29 -8.52
CA ALA A 136 -7.34 8.51 -8.54
C ALA A 136 -6.47 9.72 -8.97
N GLU A 137 -7.09 10.77 -9.50
CA GLU A 137 -6.38 11.95 -10.03
C GLU A 137 -5.42 12.59 -9.02
N THR A 138 -5.78 12.58 -7.73
CA THR A 138 -4.96 13.13 -6.65
C THR A 138 -4.06 12.10 -5.98
N ALA A 139 -4.03 10.85 -6.45
CA ALA A 139 -3.18 9.80 -5.91
C ALA A 139 -1.85 9.73 -6.67
N VAL A 140 -0.81 9.22 -5.98
CA VAL A 140 0.54 9.07 -6.53
C VAL A 140 1.09 7.71 -6.12
N PHE A 141 1.97 7.15 -6.95
CA PHE A 141 2.86 6.07 -6.51
C PHE A 141 3.98 6.66 -5.63
N CYS A 142 4.42 5.89 -4.64
CA CYS A 142 5.61 6.20 -3.85
C CYS A 142 6.62 5.07 -3.93
N ILE A 143 7.89 5.40 -4.16
CA ILE A 143 8.95 4.39 -4.18
C ILE A 143 9.41 4.14 -2.74
N ARG A 144 9.39 2.88 -2.31
CA ARG A 144 10.02 2.43 -1.07
C ARG A 144 11.46 2.07 -1.38
N LEU A 145 12.38 2.91 -0.88
CA LEU A 145 13.81 2.65 -0.92
C LEU A 145 14.15 1.63 0.18
N ASP A 146 14.90 0.60 -0.19
CA ASP A 146 15.39 -0.44 0.71
C ASP A 146 16.93 -0.34 0.84
N SER A 147 17.58 -1.36 1.41
CA SER A 147 19.04 -1.35 1.55
C SER A 147 19.78 -1.33 0.21
N LEU A 148 19.23 -1.92 -0.86
CA LEU A 148 19.85 -1.87 -2.18
C LEU A 148 19.88 -0.44 -2.71
N ALA A 149 18.77 0.29 -2.55
CA ALA A 149 18.72 1.71 -2.89
C ALA A 149 19.70 2.58 -2.08
N ILE A 150 20.11 2.15 -0.87
CA ILE A 150 21.08 2.89 -0.06
C ILE A 150 22.50 2.82 -0.65
N GLU A 151 22.84 1.72 -1.34
CA GLU A 151 24.11 1.63 -2.06
C GLU A 151 24.13 2.65 -3.22
N ASP A 152 23.01 2.78 -3.92
CA ASP A 152 22.83 3.75 -5.02
C ASP A 152 22.73 5.21 -4.51
N LEU A 153 22.28 5.45 -3.26
CA LEU A 153 22.27 6.81 -2.66
C LEU A 153 23.66 7.45 -2.55
N GLY A 154 24.74 6.66 -2.65
CA GLY A 154 26.10 7.18 -2.76
C GLY A 154 26.35 8.00 -4.03
N ASP A 155 25.51 7.83 -5.05
CA ASP A 155 25.53 8.53 -6.33
C ASP A 155 24.09 8.95 -6.70
N LEU A 156 23.73 10.18 -6.34
CA LEU A 156 22.36 10.69 -6.55
C LEU A 156 22.00 10.81 -8.03
N ASP A 157 22.97 11.10 -8.91
CA ASP A 157 22.73 11.18 -10.35
C ASP A 157 22.38 9.79 -10.89
N HIS A 158 23.08 8.75 -10.42
CA HIS A 158 22.76 7.37 -10.76
C HIS A 158 21.38 6.93 -10.27
N LEU A 159 21.02 7.27 -9.02
CA LEU A 159 19.70 6.97 -8.47
C LEU A 159 18.59 7.66 -9.27
N ASP A 160 18.78 8.93 -9.65
CA ASP A 160 17.83 9.68 -10.45
C ASP A 160 17.65 9.03 -11.84
N GLU A 161 18.73 8.63 -12.51
CA GLU A 161 18.67 7.89 -13.79
C GLU A 161 17.88 6.59 -13.66
N ILE A 162 18.10 5.80 -12.60
CA ILE A 162 17.35 4.57 -12.36
C ILE A 162 15.88 4.88 -12.14
N VAL A 163 15.56 5.83 -11.26
CA VAL A 163 14.16 6.18 -10.95
C VAL A 163 13.45 6.71 -12.19
N GLU A 164 14.09 7.56 -12.98
CA GLU A 164 13.53 8.06 -14.25
C GLU A 164 13.27 6.92 -15.24
N GLY A 165 14.22 5.99 -15.42
CA GLY A 165 14.03 4.83 -16.28
C GLY A 165 12.84 3.97 -15.87
N ARG A 166 12.63 3.79 -14.55
CA ARG A 166 11.47 3.07 -13.99
C ARG A 166 10.16 3.82 -14.21
N LEU A 167 10.16 5.15 -14.08
CA LEU A 167 8.98 5.97 -14.35
C LEU A 167 8.61 5.97 -15.84
N GLN A 168 9.61 6.03 -16.72
CA GLN A 168 9.41 5.92 -18.17
C GLN A 168 8.74 4.59 -18.53
N ASP A 169 9.20 3.49 -17.95
CA ASP A 169 8.64 2.15 -18.16
C ASP A 169 7.14 2.06 -17.77
N LEU A 170 6.72 2.75 -16.70
CA LEU A 170 5.30 2.86 -16.33
C LEU A 170 4.51 3.78 -17.28
N SER A 171 5.12 4.85 -17.77
CA SER A 171 4.44 5.87 -18.59
C SER A 171 4.26 5.46 -20.07
N ALA A 172 5.21 4.70 -20.64
CA ALA A 172 5.23 4.33 -22.06
C ALA A 172 4.00 3.50 -22.50
N THR A 173 3.26 2.92 -21.56
CA THR A 173 2.08 2.09 -21.86
C THR A 173 0.78 2.90 -21.88
N ARG A 174 0.73 4.10 -21.29
CA ARG A 174 -0.44 4.99 -21.38
C ARG A 174 -0.66 5.58 -22.77
N LEU A 175 0.34 5.54 -23.64
CA LEU A 175 0.27 6.05 -25.02
C LEU A 175 -0.21 5.00 -26.03
N LEU A 176 -0.41 3.74 -25.60
CA LEU A 176 -0.80 2.62 -26.46
C LEU A 176 -2.24 2.11 -26.22
N ASN A 177 -3.00 2.75 -25.31
CA ASN A 177 -4.41 2.45 -25.05
C ASN A 177 -5.29 3.68 -25.30
#